data_AF-J7S5V0-F1
#
_entry.id   AF-J7S5V0-F1
#
_cell.length_a   1.000
_cell.length_b   1.000
_cell.length_c   1.000
_cell.angle_alpha   90.00
_cell.angle_beta   90.00
_cell.angle_gamma   90.00
#
_symmetry.space_group_name_H-M   'P 1'
#
loop_
_entity.id
_entity.type
_entity.pdbx_description
1 polymer ?
#
loop_
_entity_poly.entity_id
_entity_poly.type
_entity_poly.pdbx_seq_one_letter_code
_entity_poly.pdbx_strand_id
1 'polypeptide(L)'
;MSMDEIISNLWIGDLPSALDAETLRAHNIRSVLTAMRGRVSIHETFIRFQINLDDTEDADVLGHLVSAIAFIQAELDKGRGVLVHCQAGLTPP
;
A
#
# COMPACT_ATOMS: atom_id res chain seq x y z
N MET A 1 -11.82 8.58 -3.44
CA MET A 1 -10.57 9.09 -2.83
C MET A 1 -10.81 9.19 -1.35
N SER A 2 -10.75 8.06 -0.68
CA SER A 2 -10.69 7.99 0.78
C SER A 2 -9.28 7.55 1.16
N MET A 3 -8.64 8.28 2.04
CA MET A 3 -7.35 7.92 2.62
C MET A 3 -7.35 8.35 4.08
N ASP A 4 -7.09 7.39 4.97
CA ASP A 4 -7.15 7.58 6.41
C ASP A 4 -5.78 7.30 7.04
N GLU A 5 -5.32 8.20 7.90
CA GLU A 5 -4.11 8.00 8.69
C GLU A 5 -4.43 7.07 9.86
N ILE A 6 -3.75 5.93 9.93
CA ILE A 6 -3.97 4.95 11.00
C ILE A 6 -3.03 5.25 12.17
N ILE A 7 -1.76 5.51 11.84
CA ILE A 7 -0.72 5.99 12.73
C ILE A 7 0.14 6.99 11.95
N SER A 8 0.97 7.77 12.65
CA SER A 8 1.82 8.77 12.01
C SER A 8 2.58 8.21 10.81
N ASN A 9 2.42 8.84 9.65
CA ASN A 9 3.05 8.46 8.38
C ASN A 9 2.57 7.11 7.78
N LEU A 10 1.54 6.45 8.32
CA LEU A 10 0.95 5.25 7.74
C LEU A 10 -0.52 5.49 7.37
N TRP A 11 -0.79 5.32 6.09
CA TRP A 11 -2.08 5.64 5.49
C TRP A 11 -2.70 4.40 4.86
N ILE A 12 -4.02 4.28 4.94
CA ILE A 12 -4.81 3.31 4.18
C ILE A 12 -5.68 4.06 3.20
N GLY A 13 -5.76 3.62 1.95
CA GLY A 13 -6.60 4.27 0.96
C GLY A 13 -7.07 3.38 -0.18
N ASP A 14 -7.83 4.01 -1.09
CA ASP A 14 -8.32 3.38 -2.31
C ASP A 14 -7.29 3.49 -3.47
N LEU A 15 -7.53 2.75 -4.56
CA LEU A 15 -6.69 2.81 -5.76
C LEU A 15 -6.59 4.24 -6.35
N PRO A 16 -7.68 5.03 -6.45
CA PRO A 16 -7.57 6.44 -6.85
C PRO A 16 -6.59 7.25 -5.99
N SER A 17 -6.61 7.10 -4.66
CA SER A 17 -5.66 7.78 -3.76
C SER A 17 -4.20 7.36 -4.02
N ALA A 18 -3.96 6.11 -4.43
CA ALA A 18 -2.63 5.64 -4.81
C ALA A 18 -2.10 6.24 -6.13
N LEU A 19 -2.98 6.71 -7.01
CA LEU A 19 -2.63 7.33 -8.29
C LEU A 19 -2.47 8.86 -8.18
N ASP A 20 -2.94 9.47 -7.10
CA ASP A 20 -2.87 10.92 -6.87
C ASP A 20 -1.51 11.34 -6.28
N ALA A 21 -0.55 11.59 -7.17
CA ALA A 21 0.80 12.00 -6.79
C ALA A 21 0.85 13.31 -5.99
N GLU A 22 -0.13 14.21 -6.12
CA GLU A 22 -0.16 15.47 -5.37
C GLU A 22 -0.56 15.22 -3.92
N THR A 23 -1.65 14.48 -3.72
CA THR A 23 -2.10 14.07 -2.38
C THR A 23 -1.03 13.25 -1.65
N LEU A 24 -0.38 12.29 -2.34
CA LEU A 24 0.71 11.52 -1.74
C LEU A 24 1.85 12.42 -1.26
N ARG A 25 2.27 13.41 -2.05
CA ARG A 25 3.33 14.34 -1.65
C ARG A 25 2.92 15.25 -0.50
N ALA A 26 1.67 15.72 -0.49
CA ALA A 26 1.13 16.58 0.56
C ALA A 26 1.17 15.88 1.94
N HIS A 27 0.97 14.56 1.96
CA HIS A 27 1.00 13.74 3.17
C HIS A 27 2.38 13.11 3.46
N ASN A 28 3.45 13.61 2.84
CA ASN A 28 4.81 13.06 2.97
C ASN A 28 4.94 11.58 2.57
N ILE A 29 4.01 11.06 1.78
CA ILE A 29 4.05 9.67 1.30
C ILE A 29 5.11 9.56 0.22
N ARG A 30 6.02 8.61 0.38
CA ARG A 30 7.08 8.31 -0.60
C ARG A 30 7.03 6.88 -1.12
N SER A 31 6.23 6.05 -0.48
CA SER A 31 6.20 4.62 -0.67
C SER A 31 4.76 4.14 -0.73
N VAL A 32 4.44 3.33 -1.73
CA VAL A 32 3.10 2.79 -1.94
C VAL A 32 3.18 1.26 -1.91
N LEU A 33 2.41 0.67 -1.00
CA LEU A 33 2.20 -0.76 -0.90
C LEU A 33 0.87 -1.13 -1.58
N THR A 34 0.97 -1.96 -2.61
CA THR A 34 -0.17 -2.46 -3.38
C THR A 34 -0.38 -3.94 -3.05
N ALA A 35 -1.46 -4.27 -2.37
CA ALA A 35 -1.82 -5.65 -2.03
C ALA A 35 -2.92 -6.19 -2.96
N MET A 36 -2.65 -6.26 -4.26
CA MET A 36 -3.59 -6.79 -5.25
C MET A 36 -2.88 -7.37 -6.47
N ARG A 37 -3.58 -8.24 -7.20
CA ARG A 37 -3.16 -8.71 -8.52
C ARG A 37 -3.23 -7.59 -9.56
N GLY A 38 -2.48 -7.76 -10.64
CA GLY A 38 -2.47 -6.83 -11.77
C GLY A 38 -1.26 -5.90 -11.76
N ARG A 39 -1.29 -4.83 -12.54
CA ARG A 39 -0.22 -3.83 -12.57
C ARG A 39 -0.81 -2.46 -12.29
N VAL A 40 -0.41 -1.87 -11.18
CA VAL A 40 -0.78 -0.49 -10.86
C VAL A 40 0.34 0.44 -11.30
N SER A 41 0.01 1.40 -12.15
CA SER A 41 0.98 2.38 -12.65
C SER A 41 1.11 3.55 -11.67
N ILE A 42 1.73 3.32 -10.51
CA ILE A 42 2.11 4.39 -9.59
C ILE A 42 3.22 5.22 -10.23
N HIS A 43 3.14 6.54 -10.05
CA HIS A 43 4.12 7.52 -10.54
C HIS A 43 5.55 7.13 -10.12
N GLU A 44 6.51 7.23 -11.06
CA GLU A 44 7.87 6.70 -10.92
C GLU A 44 8.68 7.26 -9.75
N THR A 45 8.28 8.41 -9.21
CA THR A 45 8.93 9.05 -8.07
C THR A 45 8.64 8.39 -6.73
N PHE A 46 7.69 7.44 -6.67
CA PHE A 46 7.37 6.70 -5.45
C PHE A 46 7.98 5.31 -5.49
N ILE A 47 8.43 4.85 -4.31
CA ILE A 47 8.85 3.47 -4.15
C ILE A 47 7.60 2.59 -4.16
N ARG A 48 7.63 1.53 -4.96
CA ARG A 48 6.49 0.63 -5.13
C ARG A 48 6.83 -0.72 -4.52
N PHE A 49 5.95 -1.21 -3.67
CA PHE A 49 6.00 -2.57 -3.16
C PHE A 49 4.68 -3.26 -3.47
N GLN A 50 4.73 -4.31 -4.28
CA GLN A 50 3.53 -5.01 -4.70
C GLN A 50 3.53 -6.43 -4.17
N ILE A 51 2.42 -6.80 -3.53
CA ILE A 51 2.12 -8.15 -3.10
C ILE A 51 0.97 -8.65 -3.98
N ASN A 52 1.25 -9.69 -4.75
CA ASN A 52 0.23 -10.41 -5.48
C ASN A 52 -0.41 -11.40 -4.51
N LEU A 53 -1.53 -11.01 -3.90
CA LEU A 53 -2.35 -11.92 -3.10
C LEU A 53 -3.37 -12.62 -3.99
N ASP A 54 -3.50 -13.92 -3.80
CA ASP A 54 -4.50 -14.76 -4.45
C ASP A 54 -5.66 -14.97 -3.46
N ASP A 55 -6.91 -14.81 -3.92
CA ASP A 55 -8.12 -15.07 -3.13
C ASP A 55 -8.38 -16.59 -2.95
N THR A 56 -7.34 -17.35 -2.65
CA THR A 56 -7.44 -18.78 -2.36
C THR A 56 -7.12 -19.01 -0.89
N GLU A 57 -7.89 -19.84 -0.21
CA GLU A 57 -7.70 -20.16 1.23
C GLU A 57 -6.28 -20.68 1.56
N ASP A 58 -5.56 -21.20 0.57
CA ASP A 58 -4.19 -21.72 0.67
C ASP A 58 -3.07 -20.68 0.43
N ALA A 59 -3.42 -19.41 0.18
CA ALA A 59 -2.40 -18.38 -0.02
C ALA A 59 -1.61 -18.15 1.28
N ASP A 60 -0.27 -18.12 1.20
CA ASP A 60 0.62 -17.81 2.33
C ASP A 60 0.55 -16.31 2.67
N VAL A 61 -0.62 -15.90 3.20
CA VAL A 61 -0.89 -14.54 3.65
C VAL A 61 0.11 -14.11 4.71
N LEU A 62 0.60 -15.05 5.53
CA LEU A 62 1.57 -14.78 6.59
C LEU A 62 2.95 -14.40 6.02
N GLY A 63 3.47 -15.14 5.04
CA GLY A 63 4.72 -14.81 4.36
C GLY A 63 4.67 -13.44 3.67
N HIS A 64 3.54 -13.11 3.06
CA HIS A 64 3.30 -11.80 2.45
C HIS A 64 3.20 -10.69 3.49
N LEU A 65 2.53 -10.93 4.61
CA LEU A 65 2.39 -9.96 5.69
C LEU A 65 3.74 -9.60 6.33
N VAL A 66 4.64 -10.58 6.51
CA VAL A 66 6.00 -10.31 7.02
C VAL A 66 6.74 -9.36 6.08
N SER A 67 6.66 -9.58 4.77
CA SER A 67 7.30 -8.70 3.78
C SER A 67 6.67 -7.30 3.75
N ALA A 68 5.34 -7.21 3.91
CA ALA A 68 4.61 -5.95 3.99
C ALA A 68 5.05 -5.13 5.21
N ILE A 69 5.06 -5.77 6.38
CA ILE A 69 5.45 -5.13 7.64
C ILE A 69 6.90 -4.66 7.57
N ALA A 70 7.81 -5.49 7.06
CA ALA A 70 9.21 -5.12 6.91
C ALA A 70 9.38 -3.90 5.98
N PHE A 71 8.63 -3.85 4.87
CA PHE A 71 8.63 -2.70 3.96
C PHE A 71 8.11 -1.43 4.64
N ILE A 72 6.95 -1.53 5.32
CA ILE A 72 6.34 -0.40 6.02
C ILE A 72 7.31 0.14 7.08
N GLN A 73 7.83 -0.73 7.94
CA GLN A 73 8.75 -0.32 9.01
C GLN A 73 10.01 0.33 8.46
N ALA A 74 10.61 -0.22 7.40
CA ALA A 74 11.83 0.33 6.80
C ALA A 74 11.63 1.74 6.22
N GLU A 75 10.42 2.08 5.76
CA GLU A 75 10.11 3.42 5.26
C GLU A 75 9.73 4.39 6.38
N LEU A 76 8.99 3.92 7.40
CA LEU A 76 8.69 4.70 8.60
C LEU A 76 9.96 5.07 9.37
N ASP A 77 10.94 4.17 9.47
CA ASP A 77 12.24 4.42 10.12
C ASP A 77 13.06 5.50 9.38
N LYS A 78 12.78 5.72 8.09
CA LYS A 78 13.38 6.80 7.28
C LYS A 78 12.60 8.12 7.39
N GLY A 79 11.53 8.17 8.19
CA GLY A 79 10.62 9.31 8.30
C GLY A 79 9.76 9.54 7.06
N ARG A 80 9.51 8.50 6.25
CA ARG A 80 8.73 8.60 5.02
C ARG A 80 7.34 8.02 5.22
N GLY A 81 6.34 8.67 4.63
CA GLY A 81 4.98 8.17 4.60
C GLY A 81 4.82 6.95 3.70
N VAL A 82 3.98 6.02 4.14
CA VAL A 82 3.59 4.82 3.40
C VAL A 82 2.08 4.82 3.19
N LEU A 83 1.63 4.66 1.95
CA LEU A 83 0.23 4.35 1.63
C LEU A 83 0.09 2.87 1.38
N VAL A 84 -0.81 2.22 2.11
CA VAL A 84 -1.26 0.85 1.86
C VAL A 84 -2.60 0.91 1.15
N HIS A 85 -2.70 0.29 -0.03
CA HIS A 85 -3.98 0.14 -0.72
C HIS A 85 -4.14 -1.27 -1.26
N CYS A 86 -5.40 -1.67 -1.40
CA CYS A 86 -5.83 -2.90 -2.04
C CYS A 86 -6.79 -2.56 -3.19
N GLN A 87 -7.20 -3.55 -3.98
CA GLN A 87 -8.40 -3.45 -4.78
C GLN A 87 -9.58 -3.40 -3.81
N ALA A 88 -10.09 -2.21 -3.51
CA ALA A 88 -11.14 -2.04 -2.53
C ALA A 88 -12.40 -2.85 -2.92
N GLY A 89 -12.74 -3.85 -2.11
CA GLY A 89 -14.11 -4.35 -1.96
C GLY A 89 -14.25 -5.86 -1.87
N LEU A 90 -14.17 -6.39 -0.65
CA LEU A 90 -14.61 -7.72 -0.21
C LEU A 90 -13.68 -8.89 -0.54
N THR A 91 -13.21 -9.53 0.54
CA THR A 91 -13.10 -11.00 0.63
C THR A 91 -14.26 -11.64 -0.16
N PRO A 92 -14.02 -12.53 -1.14
CA PRO A 92 -15.14 -13.22 -1.77
C PRO A 92 -15.91 -14.06 -0.72
N PRO A 93 -17.25 -14.18 -0.85
CA PRO A 93 -18.08 -14.95 0.08
C PRO A 93 -17.80 -16.46 0.03
#